data_AF-A0A7C8ZXD1-F1
#
_entry.id   AF-A0A7C8ZXD1-F1
#
_cell.length_a   1.000
_cell.length_b   1.000
_cell.length_c   1.000
_cell.angle_alpha   90.00
_cell.angle_beta   90.00
_cell.angle_gamma   90.00
#
_symmetry.space_group_name_H-M   'P 1'
#
loop_
_entity.id
_entity.type
_entity.pdbx_description
1 polymer ?
#
loop_
_entity_poly.entity_id
_entity_poly.type
_entity_poly.pdbx_seq_one_letter_code
_entity_poly.pdbx_strand_id
1 'polypeptide(L)'
;MKARLTGATRGHALLKKKSDALTVQFRQILKKIVSTKESMGDIMKSSFFSLTEAKYVAGENIKHIVLENVQNAALKVRSRQENVAGVKFPKFEHFTEGEIKNDLTGLARGGQ
;
A
#
# COMPACT_ATOMS: atom_id res chain seq x y z
N MET A 1 45.83 5.99 24.14
CA MET A 1 44.81 4.93 24.33
C MET A 1 43.54 5.39 25.07
N LYS A 2 43.60 6.19 26.15
CA LYS A 2 42.41 6.63 26.92
C LYS A 2 41.34 7.37 26.08
N ALA A 3 41.74 8.20 25.12
CA ALA A 3 40.82 8.89 24.20
C ALA A 3 40.07 7.94 23.26
N ARG A 4 40.72 6.86 22.80
CA ARG A 4 40.11 5.84 21.94
C ARG A 4 39.06 5.02 22.71
N LEU A 5 39.36 4.67 23.95
CA LEU A 5 38.42 3.95 24.82
C LEU A 5 37.18 4.81 25.14
N THR A 6 37.38 6.08 25.49
CA THR A 6 36.26 7.02 25.77
C THR A 6 35.42 7.34 24.52
N GLY A 7 36.05 7.42 23.34
CA GLY A 7 35.32 7.53 22.07
C GLY A 7 34.49 6.27 21.77
N ALA A 8 35.04 5.08 22.00
CA ALA A 8 34.35 3.82 21.80
C ALA A 8 33.15 3.64 22.75
N THR A 9 33.29 3.99 24.04
CA THR A 9 32.18 3.90 25.01
C THR A 9 31.05 4.87 24.67
N ARG A 10 31.38 6.10 24.24
CA ARG A 10 30.38 7.07 23.73
C ARG A 10 29.72 6.58 22.44
N GLY A 11 30.50 6.06 21.50
CA GLY A 11 29.99 5.51 20.23
C GLY A 11 29.02 4.36 20.45
N HIS A 12 29.35 3.43 21.35
CA HIS A 12 28.46 2.34 21.74
C HIS A 12 27.14 2.86 22.32
N ALA A 13 27.19 3.83 23.24
CA ALA A 13 25.99 4.42 23.83
C ALA A 13 25.10 5.11 22.79
N LEU A 14 25.69 5.82 21.81
CA LEU A 14 24.95 6.46 20.72
C LEU A 14 24.31 5.44 19.78
N LEU A 15 25.04 4.38 19.41
CA LEU A 15 24.53 3.31 18.57
C LEU A 15 23.41 2.53 19.27
N LYS A 16 23.53 2.29 20.57
CA LYS A 16 22.49 1.63 21.37
C LYS A 16 21.20 2.46 21.41
N LYS A 17 21.30 3.77 21.63
CA LYS A 17 20.14 4.68 21.55
C LYS A 17 19.50 4.66 20.15
N LYS A 18 20.30 4.65 19.08
CA LYS A 18 19.80 4.51 17.71
C LYS A 18 19.09 3.17 17.49
N SER A 19 19.64 2.06 17.95
CA SER A 19 19.01 0.74 17.81
C SER A 19 17.69 0.63 18.58
N ASP A 20 17.62 1.22 19.76
CA ASP A 20 16.41 1.18 20.58
C ASP A 20 15.30 2.01 19.92
N ALA A 21 15.62 3.21 19.41
CA ALA A 21 14.69 4.03 18.63
C ALA A 21 14.17 3.31 17.37
N LEU A 22 15.07 2.64 16.63
CA LEU A 22 14.68 1.84 15.45
C LEU A 22 13.79 0.66 15.83
N THR A 23 14.04 0.02 16.97
CA THR A 23 13.23 -1.11 17.45
C THR A 23 11.82 -0.66 17.83
N VAL A 24 11.67 0.51 18.46
CA VAL A 24 10.34 1.09 18.76
C VAL A 24 9.58 1.36 17.47
N GLN A 25 10.22 2.00 16.48
CA GLN A 25 9.60 2.28 15.19
C GLN A 25 9.22 1.00 14.43
N PHE A 26 10.11 0.00 14.43
CA PHE A 26 9.84 -1.30 13.84
C PHE A 26 8.60 -1.97 14.45
N ARG A 27 8.46 -1.96 15.79
CA ARG A 27 7.29 -2.51 16.46
C ARG A 27 6.00 -1.75 16.13
N GLN A 28 6.06 -0.43 16.03
CA GLN A 28 4.92 0.39 15.61
C GLN A 28 4.47 0.04 14.19
N ILE A 29 5.43 -0.07 13.27
CA ILE A 29 5.17 -0.48 11.87
C ILE A 29 4.60 -1.90 11.82
N LEU A 30 5.15 -2.84 12.59
CA LEU A 30 4.66 -4.22 12.64
C LEU A 30 3.20 -4.29 13.11
N LYS A 31 2.86 -3.56 14.18
CA LYS A 31 1.48 -3.47 14.66
C LYS A 31 0.54 -2.91 13.58
N LYS A 32 0.97 -1.87 12.87
CA LYS A 32 0.21 -1.29 11.75
C LYS A 32 0.03 -2.30 10.60
N ILE A 33 1.07 -3.06 10.26
CA ILE A 33 1.02 -4.07 9.19
C ILE A 33 0.00 -5.16 9.53
N VAL A 34 0.01 -5.68 10.76
CA VAL A 34 -0.92 -6.75 11.18
C VAL A 34 -2.37 -6.25 11.10
N SER A 35 -2.66 -5.10 11.72
CA SER A 35 -4.00 -4.51 11.69
C SER A 35 -4.49 -4.20 10.27
N THR A 36 -3.60 -3.66 9.42
CA THR A 36 -3.96 -3.35 8.02
C THR A 36 -4.21 -4.64 7.24
N LYS A 37 -3.40 -5.69 7.46
CA LYS A 37 -3.55 -6.99 6.78
C LYS A 37 -4.87 -7.67 7.13
N GLU A 38 -5.29 -7.60 8.39
CA GLU A 38 -6.60 -8.10 8.84
C GLU A 38 -7.73 -7.33 8.12
N SER A 39 -7.71 -5.99 8.17
CA SER A 39 -8.71 -5.16 7.49
C SER A 39 -8.74 -5.38 5.97
N MET A 40 -7.57 -5.65 5.35
CA MET A 40 -7.47 -5.95 3.93
C MET A 40 -8.17 -7.27 3.59
N GLY A 41 -8.14 -8.26 4.49
CA GLY A 41 -8.88 -9.51 4.31
C GLY A 41 -10.38 -9.29 4.21
N ASP A 42 -10.93 -8.45 5.10
CA ASP A 42 -12.36 -8.12 5.11
C ASP A 42 -12.77 -7.31 3.87
N ILE A 43 -11.98 -6.29 3.50
CA ILE A 43 -12.21 -5.49 2.29
C ILE A 43 -12.16 -6.37 1.05
N MET A 44 -11.19 -7.29 0.96
CA MET A 44 -11.07 -8.21 -0.18
C MET A 44 -12.27 -9.15 -0.27
N LYS A 45 -12.75 -9.68 0.87
CA LYS A 45 -13.94 -10.53 0.92
C LYS A 45 -15.19 -9.79 0.44
N SER A 46 -15.41 -8.57 0.93
CA SER A 46 -16.52 -7.72 0.49
C SER A 46 -16.41 -7.37 -0.99
N SER A 47 -15.23 -6.99 -1.47
CA SER A 47 -14.97 -6.66 -2.88
C SER A 47 -15.23 -7.85 -3.81
N PHE A 48 -14.84 -9.06 -3.39
CA PHE A 48 -15.09 -10.28 -4.14
C PHE A 48 -16.59 -10.61 -4.22
N PHE A 49 -17.33 -10.36 -3.14
CA PHE A 49 -18.78 -10.52 -3.14
C PHE A 49 -19.44 -9.53 -4.11
N SER A 50 -19.07 -8.24 -4.06
CA SER A 50 -19.57 -7.23 -4.99
C SER A 50 -19.23 -7.54 -6.45
N LEU A 51 -18.05 -8.09 -6.72
CA LEU A 51 -17.69 -8.59 -8.05
C LEU A 51 -18.59 -9.77 -8.49
N THR A 52 -18.96 -10.64 -7.55
CA THR A 52 -19.83 -11.79 -7.83
C THR A 52 -21.26 -11.33 -8.14
N GLU A 53 -21.79 -10.35 -7.39
CA GLU A 53 -23.08 -9.72 -7.68
C GLU A 53 -23.09 -9.07 -9.07
N ALA A 54 -22.06 -8.29 -9.39
CA ALA A 54 -21.91 -7.67 -10.71
C ALA A 54 -21.89 -8.74 -11.83
N LYS A 55 -21.13 -9.82 -11.66
CA LYS A 55 -21.10 -10.95 -12.60
C LYS A 55 -22.42 -11.69 -12.71
N TYR A 56 -23.17 -11.82 -11.61
CA TYR A 56 -24.47 -12.48 -11.62
C TYR A 56 -25.47 -11.69 -12.48
N VAL A 57 -25.53 -10.37 -12.29
CA VAL A 57 -26.45 -9.48 -13.01
C VAL A 57 -26.05 -9.32 -14.49
N ALA A 58 -24.79 -8.95 -14.75
CA ALA A 58 -24.33 -8.59 -16.10
C ALA A 58 -23.63 -9.73 -16.86
N GLY A 59 -23.50 -10.91 -16.27
CA GLY A 59 -22.89 -12.10 -16.89
C GLY A 59 -21.36 -12.02 -17.03
N GLU A 60 -20.78 -12.95 -17.80
CA GLU A 60 -19.31 -13.01 -17.99
C GLU A 60 -18.75 -11.90 -18.89
N ASN A 61 -19.61 -11.21 -19.64
CA ASN A 61 -19.22 -10.20 -20.63
C ASN A 61 -18.54 -8.96 -20.02
N ILE A 62 -18.76 -8.66 -18.72
CA ILE A 62 -18.12 -7.54 -18.03
C ILE A 62 -16.58 -7.66 -18.08
N LYS A 63 -16.06 -8.88 -17.97
CA LYS A 63 -14.61 -9.12 -17.94
C LYS A 63 -13.95 -8.64 -19.24
N HIS A 64 -14.56 -8.94 -20.37
CA HIS A 64 -14.04 -8.55 -21.68
C HIS A 64 -14.09 -7.03 -21.87
N ILE A 65 -15.23 -6.40 -21.55
CA ILE A 65 -15.41 -4.95 -21.66
C ILE A 65 -14.40 -4.18 -20.78
N VAL A 66 -14.18 -4.65 -19.54
CA VAL A 66 -13.24 -3.98 -18.64
C VAL A 66 -11.80 -4.15 -19.10
N LEU A 67 -11.41 -5.34 -19.60
CA LEU A 67 -10.04 -5.59 -20.05
C LEU A 67 -9.70 -4.87 -21.37
N GLU A 68 -10.65 -4.76 -22.29
CA GLU A 68 -10.44 -4.10 -23.59
C GLU A 68 -10.39 -2.58 -23.48
N ASN A 69 -11.08 -1.99 -22.49
CA ASN A 69 -11.10 -0.53 -22.28
C ASN A 69 -9.90 0.01 -21.47
N VAL A 70 -8.89 -0.81 -21.18
CA VAL A 70 -7.69 -0.36 -20.44
C VAL A 70 -6.68 0.28 -21.40
N GLN A 71 -6.44 1.60 -21.28
CA GLN A 71 -5.37 2.30 -21.99
C GLN A 71 -4.24 2.72 -21.06
N ASN A 72 -4.56 3.58 -20.08
CA ASN A 72 -3.62 4.11 -19.10
C ASN A 72 -4.16 3.89 -17.69
N ALA A 73 -3.27 3.71 -16.72
CA ALA A 73 -3.67 3.60 -15.32
C ALA A 73 -4.14 4.95 -14.78
N ALA A 74 -5.39 5.03 -14.33
CA ALA A 74 -5.95 6.21 -13.66
C ALA A 74 -5.40 6.40 -12.24
N LEU A 75 -5.13 5.30 -11.53
CA LEU A 75 -4.48 5.32 -10.21
C LEU A 75 -3.01 4.94 -10.37
N LYS A 76 -2.10 5.81 -9.92
CA LYS A 76 -0.65 5.61 -9.99
C LYS A 76 -0.02 5.74 -8.62
N VAL A 77 1.22 5.26 -8.50
CA VAL A 77 1.98 5.27 -7.25
C VAL A 77 3.26 6.07 -7.44
N ARG A 78 3.56 6.97 -6.50
CA ARG A 78 4.81 7.71 -6.42
C ARG A 78 5.61 7.23 -5.22
N SER A 79 6.92 7.12 -5.39
CA SER A 79 7.85 6.82 -4.29
C SER A 79 8.46 8.10 -3.75
N ARG A 80 8.56 8.20 -2.43
CA ARG A 80 9.24 9.26 -1.69
C ARG A 80 10.22 8.63 -0.70
N GLN A 81 11.38 9.24 -0.52
CA GLN A 81 12.34 8.79 0.48
C GLN A 81 12.02 9.40 1.84
N GLU A 82 11.82 8.55 2.85
CA GLU A 82 11.65 8.94 4.26
C GLU A 82 12.89 8.53 5.06
N ASN A 83 13.28 9.34 6.04
CA ASN A 83 14.45 9.08 6.88
C ASN A 83 14.04 8.99 8.34
N VAL A 84 14.29 7.84 8.98
CA VAL A 84 14.04 7.63 10.41
C VAL A 84 15.33 7.21 11.08
N ALA A 85 15.78 8.00 12.06
CA ALA A 85 17.00 7.78 12.83
C ALA A 85 18.27 7.56 11.96
N GLY A 86 18.31 8.18 10.77
CA GLY A 86 19.42 8.06 9.82
C GLY A 86 19.34 6.83 8.92
N VAL A 87 18.20 6.13 8.87
CA VAL A 87 17.91 5.06 7.92
C VAL A 87 16.91 5.59 6.89
N LYS A 88 17.28 5.54 5.61
CA LYS A 88 16.41 5.97 4.51
C LYS A 88 15.61 4.79 3.97
N PHE A 89 14.31 4.93 3.79
CA PHE A 89 13.45 3.92 3.15
C PHE A 89 12.45 4.56 2.18
N PRO A 90 12.02 3.82 1.15
CA PRO A 90 10.99 4.29 0.23
C PRO A 90 9.60 4.19 0.87
N LYS A 91 8.80 5.23 0.67
CA LYS A 91 7.39 5.31 1.04
C LYS A 91 6.58 5.57 -0.21
N PHE A 92 5.50 4.83 -0.36
CA PHE A 92 4.63 4.92 -1.52
C PHE A 92 3.39 5.75 -1.20
N GLU A 93 3.03 6.65 -2.10
CA GLU A 93 1.82 7.47 -2.06
C GLU A 93 1.06 7.26 -3.36
N HIS A 94 -0.25 7.01 -3.28
CA HIS A 94 -1.10 6.88 -4.46
C HIS A 94 -1.55 8.28 -4.91
N PHE A 95 -1.67 8.47 -6.21
CA PHE A 95 -2.26 9.66 -6.80
C PHE A 95 -3.12 9.26 -8.00
N THR A 96 -4.18 10.01 -8.23
CA THR A 96 -5.07 9.78 -9.36
C THR A 96 -4.68 10.75 -10.48
N GLU A 97 -4.38 10.21 -11.65
CA GLU A 97 -4.02 10.97 -12.84
C GLU A 97 -5.04 10.68 -13.95
N GLY A 98 -6.00 11.60 -14.10
CA GLY A 98 -7.09 11.51 -15.08
C GLY A 98 -8.43 11.02 -14.51
N GLU A 99 -9.45 11.00 -15.36
CA GLU A 99 -10.78 10.48 -15.05
C GLU A 99 -10.88 8.98 -15.38
N ILE A 100 -11.59 8.23 -14.54
CA ILE A 100 -11.86 6.81 -14.75
C ILE A 100 -12.99 6.68 -15.79
N LYS A 101 -12.64 6.42 -17.06
CA LYS A 101 -13.61 6.25 -18.15
C LYS A 101 -14.22 4.85 -18.17
N ASN A 102 -15.08 4.52 -17.21
CA ASN A 102 -15.80 3.24 -17.15
C ASN A 102 -17.33 3.37 -17.28
N ASP A 103 -17.85 4.55 -17.62
CA ASP A 103 -19.31 4.84 -17.64
C ASP A 103 -20.15 3.93 -18.55
N LEU A 104 -19.52 3.25 -19.51
CA LEU A 104 -20.20 2.39 -20.48
C LEU A 104 -20.21 0.90 -20.10
N THR A 105 -19.61 0.50 -18.96
CA THR A 105 -19.56 -0.92 -18.57
C THR A 105 -20.90 -1.40 -18.03
N GLY A 106 -21.50 -2.43 -18.65
CA GLY A 106 -22.76 -3.04 -18.18
C GLY A 106 -24.04 -2.58 -18.89
N LEU A 107 -23.95 -1.61 -19.82
CA LEU A 107 -25.11 -1.09 -20.58
C LEU A 107 -25.62 -2.04 -21.67
N ALA A 108 -24.87 -3.09 -22.01
CA ALA A 108 -25.18 -3.98 -23.13
C ALA A 108 -26.41 -4.88 -22.92
N ARG A 109 -26.96 -4.98 -21.70
CA ARG A 109 -28.08 -5.90 -21.42
C ARG A 109 -29.48 -5.33 -21.54
N GLY A 110 -29.66 -4.00 -21.55
CA GLY A 110 -31.00 -3.40 -21.61
C GLY A 110 -31.84 -3.71 -20.37
N GLY A 111 -32.61 -2.74 -19.88
CA GLY A 111 -33.54 -2.99 -18.78
C GLY A 111 -34.60 -4.01 -19.18
N GLN A 112 -34.60 -5.17 -18.52
CA GLN A 112 -35.72 -6.10 -18.49
C GLN A 112 -35.89 -6.63 -17.07
#